data_AF-A0A528B3K3-F1
#
_entry.id   AF-A0A528B3K3-F1
#
_cell.length_a   1.000
_cell.length_b   1.000
_cell.length_c   1.000
_cell.angle_alpha   90.00
_cell.angle_beta   90.00
_cell.angle_gamma   90.00
#
_symmetry.space_group_name_H-M   'P 1'
#
loop_
_entity.id
_entity.type
_entity.pdbx_description
1 polymer ?
#
loop_
_entity_poly.entity_id
_entity_poly.type
_entity_poly.pdbx_seq_one_letter_code
_entity_poly.pdbx_strand_id
1 'polypeptide(L)'
;MPQIANNAAAGVRSSAKLFLCGDVMLGRGIDQILASPGDPHLNERYVKSATTYVELAERVNGPIPRKVDEAYVWGDALAELDREAP
;
A
#
# COMPACT_ATOMS: atom_id res chain seq x y z
N MET A 1 14.14 33.46 50.38
CA MET A 1 14.51 32.64 49.21
C MET A 1 13.21 32.16 48.56
N PRO A 2 12.86 32.60 47.34
CA PRO A 2 11.62 32.17 46.69
C PRO A 2 11.82 30.78 46.06
N GLN A 3 10.85 29.88 46.29
CA GLN A 3 10.77 28.61 45.56
C GLN A 3 10.38 28.90 44.10
N ILE A 4 11.22 28.46 43.18
CA ILE A 4 10.92 28.48 41.74
C ILE A 4 9.84 27.41 41.51
N ALA A 5 8.64 27.84 41.16
CA ALA A 5 7.58 26.95 40.71
C ALA A 5 8.04 26.25 39.42
N ASN A 6 8.18 24.92 39.49
CA ASN A 6 8.45 24.08 38.34
C ASN A 6 7.19 24.04 37.47
N ASN A 7 7.01 25.03 36.60
CA ASN A 7 5.96 25.00 35.60
C ASN A 7 6.44 24.13 34.43
N ALA A 8 6.57 22.83 34.68
CA ALA A 8 6.62 21.84 33.62
C ALA A 8 5.23 21.81 33.01
N ALA A 9 5.01 22.60 31.96
CA ALA A 9 3.89 22.38 31.07
C ALA A 9 3.99 20.94 30.60
N ALA A 10 3.15 20.07 31.16
CA ALA A 10 3.03 18.69 30.74
C ALA A 10 2.65 18.72 29.26
N GLY A 11 3.63 18.47 28.39
CA GLY A 11 3.41 18.47 26.95
C GLY A 11 2.25 17.53 26.64
N VAL A 12 1.23 18.03 25.94
CA VAL A 12 0.13 17.20 25.47
C VAL A 12 0.74 16.08 24.64
N ARG A 13 0.69 14.85 25.16
CA ARG A 13 1.00 13.66 24.36
C ARG A 13 -0.18 13.43 23.44
N SER A 14 -0.07 13.86 22.20
CA SER A 14 -1.00 13.48 21.15
C SER A 14 -0.75 12.02 20.75
N SER A 15 -1.81 11.22 20.71
CA SER A 15 -1.80 9.86 20.17
C SER A 15 -2.51 9.85 18.82
N ALA A 16 -1.92 9.21 17.82
CA ALA A 16 -2.56 8.93 16.54
C ALA A 16 -2.86 7.43 16.45
N LYS A 17 -3.99 7.07 15.84
CA LYS A 17 -4.32 5.70 15.47
C LYS A 17 -4.11 5.57 13.95
N LEU A 18 -3.50 4.46 13.55
CA LEU A 18 -3.04 4.20 12.18
C LEU A 18 -3.58 2.85 11.72
N PHE A 19 -4.01 2.79 10.46
CA PHE A 19 -4.31 1.53 9.79
C PHE A 19 -3.23 1.25 8.75
N LEU A 20 -2.53 0.14 8.93
CA LEU A 20 -1.46 -0.30 8.04
C LEU A 20 -1.96 -1.50 7.25
N CYS A 21 -2.10 -1.34 5.94
CA CYS A 21 -2.52 -2.39 5.03
C CYS A 21 -1.74 -2.34 3.71
N GLY A 22 -1.86 -3.41 2.94
CA GLY A 22 -1.16 -3.58 1.67
C GLY A 22 -0.62 -5.00 1.55
N ASP A 23 -0.23 -5.35 0.34
CA ASP A 23 0.44 -6.61 0.05
C ASP A 23 1.95 -6.36 -0.19
N VAL A 24 2.77 -7.38 0.05
CA VAL A 24 4.20 -7.35 -0.30
C VAL A 24 4.34 -7.68 -1.77
N MET A 25 4.21 -6.65 -2.61
CA MET A 25 4.38 -6.82 -4.05
C MET A 25 5.84 -6.76 -4.48
N LEU A 26 6.42 -7.94 -4.72
CA LEU A 26 7.66 -8.06 -5.48
C LEU A 26 7.34 -7.87 -6.98
N GLY A 27 8.06 -6.98 -7.66
CA GLY A 27 7.99 -6.89 -9.12
C GLY A 27 6.87 -6.02 -9.71
N ARG A 28 6.11 -5.29 -8.89
CA ARG A 28 5.11 -4.27 -9.30
C ARG A 28 3.96 -4.75 -10.21
N GLY A 29 3.82 -6.04 -10.54
CA GLY A 29 2.87 -6.51 -11.57
C GLY A 29 1.41 -6.02 -11.48
N ILE A 30 0.86 -5.78 -10.29
CA ILE A 30 -0.52 -5.24 -10.16
C ILE A 30 -0.65 -3.85 -10.79
N ASP A 31 0.41 -3.03 -10.76
CA ASP A 31 0.35 -1.65 -11.25
C ASP A 31 0.15 -1.64 -12.77
N GLN A 32 0.59 -2.70 -13.46
CA GLN A 32 0.45 -2.88 -14.90
C GLN A 32 -0.96 -3.23 -15.34
N ILE A 33 -1.85 -3.64 -14.41
CA ILE A 33 -3.24 -3.93 -14.73
C ILE A 33 -4.20 -2.79 -14.38
N LEU A 34 -3.73 -1.74 -13.68
CA LEU A 34 -4.54 -0.57 -13.34
C LEU A 34 -4.88 0.27 -14.58
N ALA A 35 -5.87 1.17 -14.44
CA ALA A 35 -6.29 2.10 -15.50
C ALA A 35 -5.14 2.95 -16.06
N SER A 36 -4.22 3.37 -15.20
CA SER A 36 -3.04 4.17 -15.56
C SER A 36 -1.76 3.47 -15.06
N PRO A 37 -1.20 2.54 -15.84
CA PRO A 37 -0.03 1.79 -15.40
C PRO A 37 1.23 2.66 -15.35
N GLY A 38 2.08 2.44 -14.35
CA GLY A 38 3.40 3.07 -14.25
C GLY A 38 4.41 2.45 -15.23
N ASP A 39 5.62 3.03 -15.31
CA ASP A 39 6.71 2.47 -16.11
C ASP A 39 7.00 1.02 -15.68
N PRO A 40 6.90 0.03 -16.59
CA PRO A 40 7.13 -1.36 -16.26
C PRO A 40 8.60 -1.67 -15.98
N HIS A 41 9.56 -0.79 -16.28
CA HIS A 41 10.98 -1.10 -16.11
C HIS A 41 11.33 -1.45 -14.65
N LEU A 42 12.02 -2.58 -14.46
CA LEU A 42 12.50 -3.05 -13.16
C LEU A 42 14.02 -3.11 -13.11
N ASN A 43 14.57 -2.68 -11.98
CA ASN A 43 16.00 -2.74 -11.67
C ASN A 43 16.39 -4.07 -10.98
N GLU A 44 15.70 -5.16 -11.30
CA GLU A 44 15.99 -6.48 -10.74
C GLU A 44 16.97 -7.25 -11.63
N ARG A 45 17.64 -8.28 -11.09
CA ARG A 45 18.67 -9.02 -11.85
C ARG A 45 18.07 -9.77 -13.05
N TYR A 46 16.93 -10.44 -12.85
CA TYR A 46 16.39 -11.40 -13.81
C TYR A 46 15.17 -10.85 -14.56
N VAL A 47 14.17 -10.33 -13.84
CA VAL A 47 13.01 -9.72 -14.47
C VAL A 47 13.29 -8.24 -14.71
N LYS A 48 13.06 -7.78 -15.94
CA LYS A 48 13.32 -6.38 -16.35
C LYS A 48 12.04 -5.59 -16.61
N SER A 49 10.89 -6.26 -16.63
CA SER A 49 9.58 -5.68 -16.86
C SER A 49 8.57 -6.20 -15.84
N ALA A 50 7.81 -5.30 -15.22
CA ALA A 50 6.71 -5.63 -14.33
C ALA A 50 5.59 -6.42 -15.05
N THR A 51 5.46 -6.26 -16.38
CA THR A 51 4.48 -7.01 -17.18
C THR A 51 4.72 -8.52 -17.14
N THR A 52 5.97 -8.95 -16.96
CA THR A 52 6.32 -10.37 -16.85
C THR A 52 5.62 -11.03 -15.66
N TYR A 53 5.39 -10.31 -14.56
CA TYR A 53 4.66 -10.88 -13.43
C TYR A 53 3.17 -11.09 -13.74
N VAL A 54 2.55 -10.21 -14.53
CA VAL A 54 1.17 -10.40 -15.01
C VAL A 54 1.10 -11.62 -15.94
N GLU A 55 2.03 -11.74 -16.89
CA GLU A 55 2.10 -12.89 -17.80
C GLU A 55 2.27 -14.22 -17.04
N LEU A 56 3.13 -14.25 -16.03
CA LEU A 56 3.34 -15.42 -15.18
C LEU A 56 2.08 -15.78 -14.39
N ALA A 57 1.38 -14.78 -13.84
CA ALA A 57 0.13 -14.99 -13.13
C ALA A 57 -0.98 -15.49 -14.07
N GLU A 58 -1.07 -14.94 -15.29
CA GLU A 58 -2.03 -15.36 -16.32
C GLU A 58 -1.81 -16.80 -16.78
N ARG A 59 -0.55 -17.23 -16.87
CA ARG A 59 -0.21 -18.62 -17.23
C ARG A 59 -0.75 -19.65 -16.21
N VAL A 60 -0.88 -19.27 -14.95
CA VAL A 60 -1.33 -20.15 -13.88
C VAL A 60 -2.84 -20.05 -13.67
N ASN A 61 -3.39 -18.84 -13.74
CA ASN A 61 -4.78 -18.54 -13.32
C ASN A 61 -5.73 -18.24 -14.49
N GLY A 62 -5.22 -18.15 -15.71
CA GLY A 62 -5.97 -17.66 -16.85
C GLY A 62 -5.96 -16.13 -16.97
N PRO A 63 -6.69 -15.55 -17.93
CA PRO A 63 -6.64 -14.13 -18.25
C PRO A 63 -6.95 -13.23 -17.06
N ILE A 64 -6.14 -12.17 -16.87
CA ILE A 64 -6.34 -11.16 -15.83
C ILE A 64 -6.90 -9.89 -16.47
N PRO A 65 -7.98 -9.30 -15.92
CA PRO A 65 -8.53 -8.05 -16.42
C PRO A 65 -7.49 -6.92 -16.44
N ARG A 66 -7.55 -6.08 -17.47
CA ARG A 66 -6.70 -4.89 -17.61
C ARG A 66 -7.54 -3.64 -17.46
N LYS A 67 -6.89 -2.54 -17.08
CA LYS A 67 -7.53 -1.25 -16.77
C LYS A 67 -8.55 -1.35 -15.64
N VAL A 68 -8.20 -2.11 -14.61
CA VAL A 68 -9.03 -2.23 -13.40
C VAL A 68 -8.98 -0.93 -12.60
N ASP A 69 -10.04 -0.71 -11.83
CA ASP A 69 -10.17 0.42 -10.90
C ASP A 69 -9.11 0.37 -9.78
N GLU A 70 -8.72 1.52 -9.24
CA GLU A 70 -7.73 1.61 -8.16
C GLU A 70 -8.15 0.86 -6.89
N ALA A 71 -9.45 0.69 -6.65
CA ALA A 71 -9.99 -0.09 -5.55
C ALA A 71 -9.75 -1.61 -5.69
N TYR A 72 -9.45 -2.09 -6.90
CA TYR A 72 -9.31 -3.53 -7.21
C TYR A 72 -8.36 -4.25 -6.25
N VAL A 73 -7.24 -3.61 -5.91
CA VAL A 73 -6.18 -4.23 -5.10
C VAL A 73 -6.53 -4.31 -3.61
N TRP A 74 -7.48 -3.48 -3.17
CA TRP A 74 -7.80 -3.32 -1.75
C TRP A 74 -8.88 -4.30 -1.31
N GLY A 75 -9.84 -4.64 -2.18
CA GLY A 75 -10.86 -5.66 -1.91
C GLY A 75 -11.47 -5.52 -0.50
N ASP A 76 -11.38 -6.59 0.28
CA ASP A 76 -11.91 -6.67 1.65
C ASP A 76 -11.27 -5.68 2.64
N ALA A 77 -10.06 -5.17 2.35
CA ALA A 77 -9.37 -4.22 3.23
C ALA A 77 -10.12 -2.88 3.37
N LEU A 78 -10.91 -2.48 2.38
CA LEU A 78 -11.71 -1.25 2.47
C LEU A 78 -12.81 -1.38 3.52
N ALA A 79 -13.49 -2.54 3.58
CA ALA A 79 -14.50 -2.80 4.58
C ALA A 79 -13.91 -2.90 6.01
N GLU A 80 -12.68 -3.42 6.13
CA GLU A 80 -11.94 -3.41 7.40
C GLU A 80 -11.59 -1.99 7.85
N LEU A 81 -11.10 -1.15 6.92
CA LEU A 81 -10.78 0.24 7.20
C LEU A 81 -12.00 1.01 7.71
N ASP A 82 -13.15 0.83 7.04
CA ASP A 82 -14.42 1.46 7.44
C ASP A 82 -14.88 0.98 8.82
N ARG A 83 -14.72 -0.32 9.12
CA ARG A 83 -15.07 -0.91 10.43
C ARG A 83 -14.20 -0.36 11.56
N GLU A 84 -12.89 -0.28 11.34
CA GLU A 84 -11.94 0.07 12.39
C GLU A 84 -11.91 1.57 12.70
N ALA A 85 -12.42 2.41 11.79
CA ALA A 85 -12.49 3.88 11.89
C ALA A 85 -11.28 4.45 12.66
N PRO A 86 -10.06 4.24 12.14
CA PRO A 86 -8.83 4.54 12.84
C PRO A 86 -8.61 6.04 13.03
#